data_AF-A0A0W7WDI6-F1
#
_entry.id   AF-A0A0W7WDI6-F1
#
_cell.length_a   1.000
_cell.length_b   1.000
_cell.length_c   1.000
_cell.angle_alpha   90.00
_cell.angle_beta   90.00
_cell.angle_gamma   90.00
#
_symmetry.space_group_name_H-M   'P 1'
#
loop_
_entity.id
_entity.type
_entity.pdbx_description
1 polymer ?
#
loop_
_entity_poly.entity_id
_entity_poly.type
_entity_poly.pdbx_seq_one_letter_code
_entity_poly.pdbx_strand_id
1 'polypeptide(L)' 'MAYASNASAPAQSGLAARINNIVADLRARSARRKVYNQTYRELQSLSNRELADLGLSRSEIRRVAYQAAFEA' A
#
# COMPACT_ATOMS: atom_id res chain seq x y z
N MET A 1 37.14 -34.45 -11.33
CA MET A 1 35.89 -34.28 -12.10
C MET A 1 34.80 -33.91 -11.10
N ALA A 2 34.67 -32.65 -10.66
CA ALA A 2 33.94 -31.54 -11.30
C ALA A 2 32.44 -31.83 -11.51
N TYR A 3 31.60 -31.23 -10.67
CA TYR A 3 30.43 -30.49 -11.15
C TYR A 3 30.18 -29.31 -10.21
N ALA A 4 30.83 -28.20 -10.55
CA ALA A 4 30.48 -26.90 -10.00
C ALA A 4 29.07 -26.53 -10.45
N SER A 5 28.24 -26.21 -9.47
CA SER A 5 27.18 -25.20 -9.49
C SER A 5 27.14 -24.30 -10.73
N ASN A 6 26.21 -24.61 -11.65
CA ASN A 6 25.77 -23.66 -12.67
C ASN A 6 24.26 -23.39 -12.48
N ALA A 7 23.92 -22.64 -11.44
CA ALA A 7 22.64 -21.96 -11.37
C ALA A 7 22.73 -20.68 -12.21
N SER A 8 22.88 -20.84 -13.52
CA SER A 8 22.71 -19.74 -14.46
C SER A 8 21.22 -19.49 -14.60
N ALA A 9 20.63 -18.79 -13.63
CA ALA A 9 19.34 -18.14 -13.85
C ALA A 9 19.52 -17.23 -15.08
N PRO A 10 18.69 -17.36 -16.12
CA PRO A 10 18.83 -16.51 -17.29
C PRO A 10 18.66 -15.06 -16.82
N ALA A 11 19.71 -14.29 -17.02
CA ALA A 11 19.69 -12.85 -16.92
C ALA A 11 18.71 -12.31 -17.97
N GLN A 12 17.41 -12.35 -17.69
CA GLN A 12 16.37 -11.77 -18.52
C GLN A 12 16.35 -10.25 -18.31
N SER A 13 17.35 -9.64 -18.94
CA SER A 13 17.45 -8.28 -19.46
C SER A 13 17.04 -7.14 -18.53
N GLY A 14 18.07 -6.41 -18.10
CA GLY A 14 18.04 -5.38 -17.07
C GLY A 14 17.15 -4.16 -17.29
N LEU A 15 16.28 -4.11 -18.31
CA LEU A 15 15.29 -3.04 -18.50
C LEU A 15 13.85 -3.53 -18.31
N ALA A 16 13.46 -4.66 -18.91
CA ALA A 16 12.10 -5.21 -18.78
C ALA A 16 11.79 -5.61 -17.33
N ALA A 17 12.76 -6.25 -16.65
CA ALA A 17 12.64 -6.55 -15.22
C ALA A 17 12.52 -5.28 -14.35
N ARG A 18 13.21 -4.19 -14.71
CA ARG A 18 13.11 -2.91 -14.00
C ARG A 18 11.74 -2.27 -14.18
N ILE A 19 11.20 -2.27 -15.41
CA ILE A 19 9.86 -1.74 -15.71
C ILE A 19 8.80 -2.53 -14.93
N ASN A 20 8.90 -3.86 -14.92
CA ASN A 20 7.98 -4.70 -14.14
C ASN A 20 8.03 -4.36 -12.64
N ASN A 21 9.21 -4.15 -12.07
CA ASN A 21 9.36 -3.76 -10.67
C ASN A 21 8.79 -2.36 -10.38
N ILE A 22 8.99 -1.39 -11.29
CA ILE A 22 8.40 -0.05 -11.17
C ILE A 22 6.88 -0.11 -11.20
N VAL A 23 6.31 -0.85 -12.17
CA VAL A 23 4.86 -1.02 -12.28
C VAL A 23 4.29 -1.70 -11.03
N ALA A 24 4.97 -2.71 -10.49
CA ALA A 24 4.58 -3.37 -9.25
C ALA A 24 4.58 -2.40 -8.06
N ASP A 25 5.62 -1.59 -7.87
CA ASP A 25 5.67 -0.58 -6.80
C ASP A 25 4.59 0.49 -6.97
N LEU A 26 4.36 0.98 -8.20
CA LEU A 26 3.30 1.93 -8.49
C LEU A 26 1.91 1.36 -8.17
N ARG A 27 1.66 0.10 -8.51
CA ARG A 27 0.40 -0.58 -8.15
C ARG A 27 0.25 -0.69 -6.63
N ALA A 28 1.30 -1.09 -5.92
CA ALA A 28 1.27 -1.18 -4.46
C ALA A 28 1.05 0.19 -3.80
N ARG A 29 1.66 1.27 -4.30
CA ARG A 29 1.43 2.64 -3.82
C ARG A 29 0.01 3.12 -4.12
N SER A 30 -0.50 2.83 -5.31
CA SER A 30 -1.86 3.19 -5.72
C SER A 30 -2.91 2.48 -4.86
N ALA A 31 -2.71 1.19 -4.56
CA ALA A 31 -3.58 0.43 -3.68
C ALA A 31 -3.67 1.05 -2.28
N ARG A 32 -2.52 1.35 -1.65
CA ARG A 32 -2.47 2.03 -0.34
C ARG A 32 -3.15 3.38 -0.38
N ARG A 33 -2.91 4.18 -1.42
CA ARG A 33 -3.53 5.50 -1.58
C ARG A 33 -5.05 5.42 -1.79
N LYS A 34 -5.53 4.37 -2.47
CA LYS A 34 -6.96 4.10 -2.63
C LYS A 34 -7.59 3.81 -1.27
N VAL A 35 -7.00 2.93 -0.46
CA VAL A 35 -7.48 2.62 0.90
C VAL A 35 -7.52 3.89 1.75
N TYR A 36 -6.42 4.65 1.80
CA TYR A 36 -6.36 5.90 2.55
C TYR A 36 -7.50 6.87 2.17
N ASN A 37 -7.67 7.14 0.87
CA ASN A 37 -8.67 8.08 0.39
C ASN A 37 -10.10 7.58 0.65
N GLN A 38 -10.32 6.28 0.54
CA GLN A 38 -11.61 5.65 0.81
C GLN A 38 -11.95 5.79 2.31
N THR A 39 -11.08 5.30 3.19
CA THR A 39 -11.27 5.39 4.65
C THR A 39 -11.43 6.84 5.11
N TYR A 40 -10.63 7.76 4.59
CA TYR A 40 -10.73 9.17 4.91
C TYR A 40 -12.09 9.76 4.52
N ARG A 41 -12.59 9.46 3.31
CA ARG A 41 -13.89 9.95 2.84
C ARG A 41 -15.04 9.38 3.63
N GLU A 42 -15.00 8.08 3.92
CA GLU A 42 -16.02 7.39 4.72
C GLU A 42 -16.09 8.00 6.12
N LEU A 43 -14.96 8.07 6.84
CA LEU A 43 -14.90 8.69 8.17
C LEU A 43 -15.24 10.19 8.16
N GLN A 44 -14.85 10.93 7.12
CA GLN A 44 -15.17 12.35 7.01
C GLN A 44 -16.68 12.58 6.78
N SER A 45 -17.36 11.63 6.12
CA SER A 45 -18.81 11.71 5.88
C SER A 45 -19.64 11.45 7.14
N LEU A 46 -19.06 10.80 8.16
CA LEU A 46 -19.71 10.58 9.45
C LEU A 46 -19.91 11.90 10.21
N SER A 47 -20.99 11.95 10.99
CA SER A 47 -21.30 13.01 11.94
C SER A 47 -20.41 12.95 13.19
N ASN A 48 -20.36 14.03 13.96
CA ASN A 48 -19.58 14.05 15.21
C ASN A 48 -20.09 13.03 16.23
N ARG A 49 -21.39 12.69 16.20
CA ARG A 49 -21.96 11.67 17.08
C ARG A 49 -21.50 10.27 16.68
N GLU A 50 -21.59 9.94 15.40
CA GLU A 50 -21.12 8.64 14.89
C GLU A 50 -19.62 8.45 15.13
N LEU A 51 -18.83 9.51 14.95
CA LEU A 51 -17.41 9.48 15.30
C LEU A 51 -17.20 9.27 16.81
N ALA A 52 -17.98 9.96 17.66
CA ALA A 52 -17.91 9.78 19.12
C ALA A 52 -18.35 8.38 19.57
N ASP A 53 -19.34 7.78 18.90
CA ASP A 53 -19.78 6.41 19.16
C ASP A 53 -18.67 5.38 18.83
N LEU A 54 -17.82 5.70 17.85
CA LEU A 54 -16.60 4.96 17.53
C LEU A 54 -15.41 5.30 18.45
N GLY A 55 -15.56 6.27 19.36
CA GLY A 55 -14.49 6.78 20.21
C GLY A 55 -13.42 7.60 19.47
N LEU A 56 -13.76 8.16 18.31
CA LEU A 56 -12.85 8.93 17.46
C LEU A 56 -13.20 10.42 17.42
N SER A 57 -12.17 11.25 17.35
CA SER A 57 -12.31 12.68 17.08
C SER A 57 -12.03 13.03 15.61
N ARG A 58 -12.55 14.18 15.13
CA ARG A 58 -12.35 14.65 13.73
C ARG A 58 -10.86 14.78 13.35
N SER A 59 -10.01 15.17 14.30
CA SER A 59 -8.55 15.28 14.10
C SER A 59 -7.88 13.92 13.90
N GLU A 60 -8.46 12.84 14.44
CA GLU A 60 -7.90 11.49 14.33
C GLU A 60 -8.22 10.79 13.01
N ILE A 61 -9.23 11.24 12.27
CA ILE A 61 -9.62 10.66 10.97
C ILE A 61 -8.40 10.48 10.06
N ARG A 62 -7.52 11.49 10.01
CA ARG A 62 -6.32 11.47 9.17
C ARG A 62 -5.30 10.42 9.65
N ARG A 63 -5.16 10.26 10.97
CA ARG A 63 -4.30 9.23 11.57
C ARG A 63 -4.85 7.84 11.26
N VAL A 64 -6.14 7.58 11.53
CA VAL A 64 -6.78 6.28 11.30
C VAL A 64 -6.74 5.89 9.83
N ALA A 65 -7.04 6.82 8.91
CA ALA A 65 -6.95 6.57 7.48
C ALA A 65 -5.52 6.22 7.04
N TYR A 66 -4.50 6.82 7.66
CA TYR A 66 -3.11 6.48 7.41
C TYR A 66 -2.78 5.07 7.92
N GLN A 67 -3.17 4.73 9.14
CA GLN A 67 -2.96 3.39 9.71
C GLN A 67 -3.62 2.31 8.84
N ALA A 68 -4.87 2.51 8.43
CA ALA A 68 -5.59 1.59 7.55
C ALA A 68 -4.90 1.36 6.18
N ALA A 69 -4.15 2.35 5.69
CA ALA A 69 -3.50 2.28 4.39
C ALA A 69 -2.05 1.78 4.43
N PHE A 70 -1.35 1.95 5.54
CA PHE A 70 0.10 1.70 5.64
C PHE A 70 0.49 0.72 6.74
N GLU A 71 -0.35 0.49 7.74
CA GLU A 71 -0.13 -0.42 8.88
C GLU A 71 -1.03 -1.67 8.84
N ALA A 72 -1.87 -1.80 7.79
CA ALA A 72 -2.76 -2.95 7.57
C ALA A 72 -2.07 -4.15 6.93
#